data_AF-A0A5D0HWS1-F1
#
_entry.id   AF-A0A5D0HWS1-F1
#
_cell.length_a   1.000
_cell.length_b   1.000
_cell.length_c   1.000
_cell.angle_alpha   90.00
_cell.angle_beta   90.00
_cell.angle_gamma   90.00
#
_symmetry.space_group_name_H-M   'P 1'
#
loop_
_entity.id
_entity.type
_entity.pdbx_description
1 polymer ?
#
loop_
_entity_poly.entity_id
_entity_poly.type
_entity_poly.pdbx_seq_one_letter_code
_entity_poly.pdbx_strand_id
1 'polypeptide(L)'
;EELKENEFKDLYDTPEENKTYVKDVTIDTDFELLFPDSYINNIAERLSLYTKLNELETEEELTRFENDLIDRFGELPPQVTDLLNSVKI
;
A
#
# COMPACT_ATOMS: atom_id res chain seq x y z
N GLU A 1 -3.42 15.10 -29.31
CA GLU A 1 -3.17 16.43 -28.72
C GLU A 1 -1.66 16.75 -28.68
N GLU A 2 -0.91 16.48 -29.76
CA GLU A 2 0.56 16.65 -29.76
C GLU A 2 1.02 18.01 -30.34
N LEU A 3 0.09 18.88 -30.74
CA LEU A 3 0.41 20.16 -31.38
C LEU A 3 0.50 21.35 -30.41
N LYS A 4 0.12 21.19 -29.14
CA LYS A 4 0.13 22.28 -28.15
C LYS A 4 1.41 22.39 -27.33
N GLU A 5 2.26 21.37 -27.32
CA GLU A 5 3.45 21.36 -26.45
C GLU A 5 4.63 22.19 -27.00
N ASN A 6 4.65 22.50 -28.30
CA ASN A 6 5.78 23.20 -28.91
C ASN A 6 5.74 24.74 -28.76
N GLU A 7 4.62 25.34 -28.35
CA GLU A 7 4.47 26.81 -28.32
C GLU A 7 4.69 27.45 -26.93
N PHE A 8 4.89 26.65 -25.87
CA PHE A 8 4.97 27.18 -24.50
C PHE A 8 6.22 26.75 -23.73
N LYS A 9 7.22 26.20 -24.41
CA LYS A 9 8.44 25.67 -23.77
C LYS A 9 9.23 26.74 -23.00
N ASP A 10 9.14 27.99 -23.41
CA ASP A 10 9.88 29.12 -22.83
C ASP A 10 9.18 29.75 -21.60
N LEU A 11 7.96 29.33 -21.25
CA LEU A 11 7.20 29.86 -20.11
C LEU A 11 7.34 29.03 -18.83
N TYR A 12 8.01 27.87 -18.90
CA TYR A 12 8.15 26.92 -17.79
C TYR A 12 9.59 26.72 -17.32
N ASP A 13 10.45 27.73 -17.49
CA ASP A 13 11.83 27.71 -16.95
C ASP A 13 11.85 28.00 -15.44
N THR A 14 10.99 27.31 -14.69
CA THR A 14 11.12 27.16 -13.24
C THR A 14 11.97 25.93 -12.97
N PRO A 15 13.04 26.03 -12.17
CA PRO A 15 13.86 24.87 -11.83
C PRO A 15 12.95 23.80 -11.24
N GLU A 16 12.94 22.61 -11.84
CA GLU A 16 12.15 21.47 -11.38
C GLU A 16 12.65 21.06 -9.99
N GLU A 17 12.10 21.68 -8.95
CA GLU A 17 12.24 21.20 -7.58
C GLU A 17 11.54 19.85 -7.49
N ASN A 18 12.36 18.79 -7.43
CA ASN A 18 12.06 17.46 -6.91
C ASN A 18 10.61 16.98 -7.16
N LYS A 19 10.26 16.67 -8.41
CA LYS A 19 9.07 15.86 -8.68
C LYS A 19 9.28 14.46 -8.10
N THR A 20 8.70 14.20 -6.94
CA THR A 20 8.62 12.84 -6.38
C THR A 20 7.73 12.01 -7.30
N TYR A 21 8.34 11.17 -8.12
CA TYR A 21 7.60 10.21 -8.93
C TYR A 21 7.06 9.12 -8.01
N VAL A 22 5.78 9.19 -7.67
CA VAL A 22 5.07 8.07 -7.05
C VAL A 22 4.94 7.00 -8.14
N LYS A 23 5.65 5.89 -8.00
CA LYS A 23 5.44 4.74 -8.89
C LYS A 23 4.20 4.02 -8.41
N ASP A 24 3.12 4.11 -9.16
CA ASP A 24 1.97 3.25 -8.96
C ASP A 24 2.40 1.79 -9.18
N VAL A 25 2.38 0.97 -8.12
CA VAL A 25 2.68 -0.46 -8.19
C VAL A 25 1.37 -1.21 -8.31
N THR A 26 1.22 -2.01 -9.37
CA THR A 26 0.08 -2.93 -9.55
C THR A 26 0.56 -4.35 -9.30
N ILE A 27 -0.14 -5.09 -8.45
CA ILE A 27 0.13 -6.50 -8.14
C ILE A 27 -1.02 -7.32 -8.74
N ASP A 28 -0.70 -8.29 -9.60
CA ASP A 28 -1.67 -9.21 -10.23
C ASP A 28 -1.47 -10.62 -9.64
N THR A 29 -2.46 -11.11 -8.88
CA THR A 29 -2.38 -12.40 -8.16
C THR A 29 -3.65 -13.23 -8.34
N ASP A 30 -3.50 -14.54 -8.52
CA ASP A 30 -4.61 -15.50 -8.66
C ASP A 30 -5.32 -15.85 -7.33
N PHE A 31 -4.90 -15.26 -6.21
CA PHE A 31 -5.41 -15.53 -4.86
C PHE A 31 -5.83 -14.26 -4.13
N GLU A 32 -6.72 -14.42 -3.16
CA GLU A 32 -7.31 -13.31 -2.40
C GLU A 32 -6.33 -12.74 -1.37
N LEU A 33 -5.83 -11.53 -1.64
CA LEU A 33 -5.00 -10.75 -0.73
C LEU A 33 -5.86 -9.77 0.06
N LEU A 34 -6.42 -10.22 1.18
CA LEU A 34 -7.34 -9.40 1.98
C LEU A 34 -7.42 -9.84 3.43
N PHE A 35 -7.88 -8.92 4.28
CA PHE A 35 -8.38 -9.22 5.62
C PHE A 35 -9.80 -9.81 5.54
N PRO A 36 -10.00 -11.11 5.83
CA PRO A 36 -11.30 -11.76 5.71
C PRO A 36 -12.29 -11.20 6.72
N ASP A 37 -13.59 -11.14 6.36
CA ASP A 37 -14.65 -10.78 7.31
C ASP A 37 -14.65 -11.68 8.55
N SER A 38 -14.37 -12.97 8.36
CA SER A 38 -14.27 -13.95 9.43
C SER A 38 -13.15 -13.67 10.44
N TYR A 39 -12.12 -12.94 10.02
CA TYR A 39 -10.98 -12.59 10.87
C TYR A 39 -11.16 -11.19 11.50
N ILE A 40 -11.51 -10.20 10.68
CA ILE A 40 -11.79 -8.84 11.13
C ILE A 40 -13.21 -8.46 10.70
N ASN A 41 -14.17 -8.71 11.59
CA ASN A 41 -15.60 -8.48 11.34
C ASN A 41 -15.97 -6.98 11.30
N ASN A 42 -15.17 -6.12 11.92
CA ASN A 42 -15.44 -4.68 11.94
C ASN A 42 -14.84 -3.99 10.70
N ILE A 43 -15.72 -3.45 9.85
CA ILE A 43 -15.33 -2.79 8.59
C ILE A 43 -14.41 -1.59 8.84
N ALA A 44 -14.70 -0.76 9.83
CA ALA A 44 -13.89 0.43 10.13
C ALA A 44 -12.49 0.05 10.62
N GLU A 45 -12.38 -0.98 11.45
CA GLU A 45 -11.10 -1.52 11.92
C GLU A 45 -10.28 -2.05 10.74
N ARG A 46 -10.91 -2.84 9.87
CA ARG A 46 -10.24 -3.39 8.70
C ARG A 46 -9.73 -2.31 7.75
N LEU A 47 -10.53 -1.27 7.48
CA LEU A 47 -10.09 -0.13 6.67
C LEU A 47 -8.91 0.59 7.35
N SER A 48 -8.95 0.77 8.67
CA SER A 48 -7.82 1.34 9.41
C SER A 48 -6.56 0.49 9.31
N LEU A 49 -6.69 -0.85 9.33
CA LEU A 49 -5.56 -1.77 9.18
C LEU A 49 -4.95 -1.69 7.77
N TYR A 50 -5.77 -1.56 6.72
CA TYR A 50 -5.25 -1.32 5.36
C TYR A 50 -4.51 0.02 5.25
N THR A 51 -5.04 1.09 5.86
CA THR A 51 -4.34 2.38 5.89
C THR A 51 -2.99 2.26 6.60
N LYS A 52 -2.96 1.63 7.78
CA LYS A 52 -1.72 1.40 8.54
C LYS A 52 -0.71 0.57 7.74
N LEU A 53 -1.16 -0.50 7.07
CA LEU A 53 -0.30 -1.36 6.25
C LEU A 53 0.39 -0.57 5.13
N ASN A 54 -0.31 0.39 4.53
CA ASN A 54 0.22 1.25 3.47
C ASN A 54 1.20 2.34 3.98
N GLU A 55 1.21 2.61 5.29
CA GLU A 55 2.10 3.58 5.94
C GLU A 55 3.40 2.94 6.45
N LEU A 56 3.54 1.60 6.39
CA LEU A 56 4.74 0.91 6.87
C LEU A 56 5.87 1.07 5.85
N GLU A 57 7.05 1.45 6.33
CA GLU A 57 8.23 1.68 5.48
C GLU A 57 9.32 0.61 5.70
N THR A 58 9.27 -0.09 6.84
CA THR A 58 10.34 -1.01 7.26
C THR A 58 9.84 -2.40 7.62
N GLU A 59 10.71 -3.41 7.49
CA GLU A 59 10.39 -4.80 7.88
C GLU A 59 10.14 -4.94 9.39
N GLU A 60 10.78 -4.12 10.21
CA GLU A 60 10.56 -4.10 11.67
C GLU A 60 9.13 -3.64 12.01
N GLU A 61 8.65 -2.60 11.32
CA GLU A 61 7.26 -2.12 11.47
C GLU A 61 6.25 -3.15 10.99
N LEU A 62 6.53 -3.84 9.87
CA LEU A 62 5.71 -4.94 9.38
C LEU A 62 5.65 -6.10 10.39
N THR A 63 6.80 -6.47 10.97
CA THR A 63 6.87 -7.52 11.99
C THR A 63 6.09 -7.13 13.24
N ARG A 64 6.17 -5.86 13.67
CA ARG A 64 5.38 -5.36 14.79
C ARG A 64 3.88 -5.38 14.48
N PHE A 65 3.49 -4.96 13.28
CA PHE A 65 2.11 -4.99 12.82
C PHE A 65 1.56 -6.42 12.80
N GLU A 66 2.36 -7.38 12.33
CA GLU A 66 2.02 -8.81 12.37
C GLU A 66 1.76 -9.31 13.79
N ASN A 67 2.65 -8.98 14.74
CA ASN A 67 2.47 -9.34 16.14
C ASN A 67 1.22 -8.70 16.76
N ASP A 68 0.94 -7.44 16.44
CA ASP A 68 -0.26 -6.74 16.90
C ASP A 68 -1.54 -7.39 16.35
N LEU A 69 -1.51 -7.89 15.11
CA LEU A 69 -2.61 -8.67 14.55
C LEU A 69 -2.81 -9.97 15.32
N ILE A 70 -1.73 -10.68 15.62
CA ILE A 70 -1.78 -11.94 16.36
C ILE A 70 -2.32 -11.76 17.78
N ASP A 71 -1.86 -10.72 18.48
CA ASP A 71 -2.31 -10.40 19.84
C ASP A 71 -3.81 -10.06 19.89
N ARG A 72 -4.32 -9.35 18.87
CA ARG A 72 -5.70 -8.85 18.85
C ARG A 72 -6.72 -9.80 18.24
N PHE A 73 -6.32 -10.56 17.23
CA PHE A 73 -7.23 -11.36 16.39
C PHE A 73 -6.86 -12.85 16.35
N GLY A 74 -5.68 -13.24 16.85
CA GLY A 74 -5.22 -14.63 16.91
C GLY A 74 -4.42 -15.06 15.69
N GLU A 75 -4.47 -16.35 15.36
CA GLU A 75 -3.69 -16.91 14.26
C GLU A 75 -4.07 -16.27 12.91
N LEU A 76 -3.06 -15.91 12.12
CA LEU A 76 -3.25 -15.27 10.83
C LEU A 76 -3.83 -16.28 9.81
N PRO A 77 -4.96 -15.96 9.16
CA PRO A 77 -5.43 -16.73 8.02
C PRO A 77 -4.43 -16.66 6.86
N PRO A 78 -4.39 -17.68 5.97
CA PRO A 78 -3.50 -17.67 4.80
C PRO A 78 -3.60 -16.40 3.95
N GLN A 79 -4.82 -15.88 3.73
CA GLN A 79 -5.05 -14.65 2.97
C GLN A 79 -4.37 -13.43 3.59
N VAL A 80 -4.29 -13.39 4.92
CA VAL A 80 -3.64 -12.30 5.66
C VAL A 80 -2.13 -12.46 5.60
N THR A 81 -1.62 -13.68 5.81
CA THR A 81 -0.18 -13.96 5.67
C THR A 81 0.32 -13.61 4.27
N ASP A 82 -0.42 -14.01 3.24
CA ASP A 82 -0.09 -13.71 1.84
C ASP A 82 -0.15 -12.20 1.56
N LEU A 83 -1.12 -11.49 2.14
CA LEU A 83 -1.21 -10.03 2.06
C LEU A 83 0.03 -9.36 2.66
N LEU A 84 0.44 -9.76 3.86
CA LEU A 84 1.65 -9.21 4.51
C LEU A 84 2.93 -9.54 3.72
N ASN A 85 3.01 -10.73 3.12
CA ASN A 85 4.14 -11.12 2.28
C ASN A 85 4.18 -10.31 0.97
N SER A 86 3.03 -9.92 0.42
CA SER A 86 2.95 -9.14 -0.83
C SER A 86 3.50 -7.71 -0.70
N VAL A 87 3.47 -7.15 0.51
CA VAL A 87 3.99 -5.81 0.82
C VAL A 87 5.43 -5.84 1.33
N LYS A 88 5.97 -7.03 1.61
CA LYS A 88 7.35 -7.20 2.06
C LYS A 88 8.31 -6.90 0.91
N ILE A 89 9.27 -6.01 1.15
CA ILE A 89 10.29 -5.55 0.18
C ILE A 89 11.41 -6.58 0.04
#